data_AF-A0A0K2GJ28-F1
#
_entry.id   AF-A0A0K2GJ28-F1
#
_cell.length_a   1.000
_cell.length_b   1.000
_cell.length_c   1.000
_cell.angle_alpha   90.00
_cell.angle_beta   90.00
_cell.angle_gamma   90.00
#
_symmetry.space_group_name_H-M   'P 1'
#
loop_
_entity.id
_entity.type
_entity.pdbx_description
1 polymer ?
#
loop_
_entity_poly.entity_id
_entity_poly.type
_entity_poly.pdbx_seq_one_letter_code
_entity_poly.pdbx_strand_id
1 'polypeptide(L)'
;MPIENNFQHDELSRKNPGDRLSTAELTVGAQPESPAWFEAMADGGAALAQAGVHAVVFLHGSIHGTDVFGIQRLDEVGGLKRGYSRGVSGLDALLAAMREGENGIPPLPGLKPPLPDDEATKALVDQQAGDAGNFTHAYVKLFEQAINKRLSQPISCTRILWTCEHHHLGRAMAAVRLLNSLRTLCEQYALGQGKRLLVFAHGQAGLVPALASNLLCPSPITGRPKLLGLLRDYAGSANQPHLGAAISTIEPLLNAGTLLNGASLDVVTLGTPVRYGWDPSGIGTLLHVVNHRNLRTDGKTWLAKMELPQITMEMPIAWGGDYVQELAVAGTDAVPATDVAKSANKAVWELVEPYDGFERWLECARRAVRFPSDGRCLLVDYKDCTGSTNVRDHYYGHAAYTRLNAMLFNLSEVARVFYRS
;
A
#
# COMPACT_ATOMS: atom_id res chain seq x y z
N MET A 1 -21.90 -1.12 8.07
CA MET A 1 -20.98 -1.92 8.92
C MET A 1 -21.49 -1.87 10.35
N PRO A 2 -21.38 -2.95 11.15
CA PRO A 2 -21.80 -2.93 12.56
C PRO A 2 -21.06 -1.83 13.34
N ILE A 3 -21.75 -1.15 14.27
CA ILE A 3 -21.19 -0.03 15.06
C ILE A 3 -19.98 -0.46 15.91
N GLU A 4 -19.92 -1.74 16.31
CA GLU A 4 -18.87 -2.30 17.16
C GLU A 4 -17.66 -2.86 16.38
N ASN A 5 -17.69 -2.81 15.05
CA ASN A 5 -16.60 -3.26 14.20
C ASN A 5 -15.62 -2.12 13.93
N ASN A 6 -14.37 -2.31 14.33
CA ASN A 6 -13.29 -1.36 14.08
C ASN A 6 -12.68 -1.49 12.69
N PHE A 7 -12.80 -2.65 12.01
CA PHE A 7 -12.36 -2.81 10.63
C PHE A 7 -13.32 -2.11 9.67
N GLN A 8 -13.42 -0.79 9.77
CA GLN A 8 -14.28 0.00 8.92
C GLN A 8 -13.66 0.13 7.54
N HIS A 9 -14.53 0.20 6.54
CA HIS A 9 -14.14 0.64 5.21
C HIS A 9 -14.01 2.16 5.22
N ASP A 10 -13.12 2.71 4.41
CA ASP A 10 -12.97 4.15 4.25
C ASP A 10 -14.29 4.78 3.77
N GLU A 11 -14.61 5.99 4.24
CA GLU A 11 -15.88 6.63 3.85
C GLU A 11 -15.94 7.01 2.36
N LEU A 12 -14.79 7.01 1.68
CA LEU A 12 -14.60 7.55 0.33
C LEU A 12 -15.19 8.97 0.27
N SER A 13 -14.77 9.78 1.24
CA SER A 13 -15.28 11.14 1.43
C SER A 13 -14.77 12.07 0.33
N ARG A 14 -15.72 12.78 -0.31
CA ARG A 14 -15.41 13.81 -1.31
C ARG A 14 -15.23 15.21 -0.70
N LYS A 15 -15.39 15.33 0.63
CA LYS A 15 -15.30 16.61 1.34
C LYS A 15 -13.90 17.19 1.22
N ASN A 16 -13.78 18.52 1.31
CA ASN A 16 -12.49 19.17 1.34
C ASN A 16 -11.72 18.71 2.59
N PRO A 17 -10.52 18.13 2.43
CA PRO A 17 -9.73 17.63 3.55
C PRO A 17 -9.04 18.70 4.41
N GLY A 18 -9.10 19.98 4.01
CA GLY A 18 -8.48 21.10 4.73
C GLY A 18 -6.96 20.94 4.88
N ASP A 19 -6.45 21.30 6.06
CA ASP A 19 -5.01 21.36 6.35
C ASP A 19 -4.30 20.00 6.36
N ARG A 20 -5.05 18.89 6.27
CA ARG A 20 -4.47 17.56 6.16
C ARG A 20 -3.89 17.28 4.78
N LEU A 21 -4.26 18.09 3.78
CA LEU A 21 -3.78 17.98 2.42
C LEU A 21 -2.63 18.95 2.17
N SER A 22 -1.58 18.43 1.55
CA SER A 22 -0.51 19.24 0.96
C SER A 22 -0.22 18.78 -0.46
N THR A 23 0.36 19.67 -1.27
CA THR A 23 0.80 19.37 -2.63
C THR A 23 2.29 19.60 -2.73
N ALA A 24 2.96 18.81 -3.57
CA ALA A 24 4.36 19.00 -3.92
C ALA A 24 4.60 18.61 -5.39
N GLU A 25 5.72 19.05 -5.93
CA GLU A 25 6.19 18.62 -7.24
C GLU A 25 7.59 18.07 -7.08
N LEU A 26 7.87 16.94 -7.75
CA LEU A 26 9.23 16.43 -7.83
C LEU A 26 10.05 17.40 -8.68
N THR A 27 10.89 18.19 -8.02
CA THR A 27 11.91 19.02 -8.68
C THR A 27 13.20 18.21 -8.82
N VAL A 28 13.96 18.46 -9.89
CA VAL A 28 15.24 17.78 -10.11
C VAL A 28 16.21 18.18 -8.99
N GLY A 29 16.37 17.29 -8.01
CA GLY A 29 17.31 17.44 -6.91
C GLY A 29 18.71 16.94 -7.25
N ALA A 30 19.51 16.71 -6.21
CA ALA A 30 20.81 16.07 -6.35
C ALA A 30 20.64 14.67 -6.98
N GLN A 31 21.49 14.34 -7.95
CA GLN A 31 21.42 13.04 -8.64
C GLN A 31 21.75 11.91 -7.66
N PRO A 32 21.04 10.77 -7.71
CA PRO A 32 21.35 9.62 -6.87
C PRO A 32 22.85 9.28 -6.88
N GLU A 33 23.37 8.91 -5.71
CA GLU A 33 24.78 8.55 -5.50
C GLU A 33 25.81 9.69 -5.68
N SER A 34 25.38 10.90 -6.06
CA SER A 34 26.28 12.07 -6.05
C SER A 34 26.64 12.49 -4.61
N PRO A 35 27.78 13.18 -4.40
CA PRO A 35 28.15 13.68 -3.08
C PRO A 35 27.05 14.54 -2.43
N ALA A 36 26.42 15.44 -3.21
CA ALA A 36 25.33 16.28 -2.74
C ALA A 36 24.08 15.48 -2.33
N TRP A 37 23.80 14.38 -3.04
CA TRP A 37 22.70 13.48 -2.70
C TRP A 37 22.96 12.74 -1.39
N PHE A 38 24.18 12.23 -1.19
CA PHE A 38 24.57 11.61 0.08
C PHE A 38 24.50 12.59 1.25
N GLU A 39 24.88 13.86 1.07
CA GLU A 39 24.72 14.87 2.11
C GLU A 39 23.25 15.13 2.45
N ALA A 40 22.40 15.29 1.43
CA ALA A 40 20.96 15.54 1.64
C ALA A 40 20.24 14.32 2.27
N MET A 41 20.59 13.11 1.86
CA MET A 41 20.08 11.88 2.49
C MET A 41 20.54 11.75 3.95
N ALA A 42 21.78 12.14 4.26
CA ALA A 42 22.30 12.15 5.62
C ALA A 42 21.56 13.16 6.51
N ASP A 43 21.18 14.32 5.97
CA ASP A 43 20.32 15.29 6.68
C ASP A 43 18.92 14.71 6.97
N GLY A 44 18.37 13.95 6.01
CA GLY A 44 17.15 13.16 6.22
C GLY A 44 17.31 12.12 7.33
N GLY A 45 18.40 11.37 7.31
CA GLY A 45 18.74 10.39 8.35
C GLY A 45 18.89 11.01 9.74
N ALA A 46 19.51 12.19 9.84
CA ALA A 46 19.61 12.95 11.08
C ALA A 46 18.23 13.34 11.61
N ALA A 47 17.31 13.80 10.74
CA ALA A 47 15.94 14.12 11.14
C ALA A 47 15.17 12.89 11.63
N LEU A 48 15.31 11.75 10.96
CA LEU A 48 14.72 10.47 11.40
C LEU A 48 15.26 10.05 12.77
N ALA A 49 16.57 10.08 12.95
CA ALA A 49 17.23 9.69 14.20
C ALA A 49 16.82 10.62 15.36
N GLN A 50 16.75 11.94 15.13
CA GLN A 50 16.31 12.92 16.11
C GLN A 50 14.85 12.68 16.55
N ALA A 51 14.00 12.22 15.64
CA ALA A 51 12.62 11.85 15.96
C ALA A 51 12.50 10.50 16.70
N GLY A 52 13.60 9.76 16.86
CA GLY A 52 13.63 8.46 17.51
C GLY A 52 13.37 7.28 16.57
N VAL A 53 13.43 7.46 15.25
CA VAL A 53 13.34 6.34 14.29
C VAL A 53 14.60 5.49 14.39
N HIS A 54 14.43 4.21 14.69
CA HIS A 54 15.53 3.24 14.83
C HIS A 54 15.48 2.12 13.79
N ALA A 55 14.32 1.90 13.18
CA ALA A 55 14.15 0.91 12.13
C ALA A 55 13.18 1.41 11.07
N VAL A 56 13.55 1.19 9.81
CA VAL A 56 12.74 1.47 8.62
C VAL A 56 12.41 0.15 7.93
N VAL A 57 11.14 -0.06 7.61
CA VAL A 57 10.64 -1.26 6.94
C VAL A 57 10.06 -0.88 5.59
N PHE A 58 10.64 -1.43 4.52
CA PHE A 58 10.12 -1.35 3.16
C PHE A 58 9.21 -2.54 2.89
N LEU A 59 7.90 -2.31 2.97
CA LEU A 59 6.87 -3.30 2.68
C LEU A 59 6.40 -3.14 1.24
N HIS A 60 6.63 -4.15 0.40
CA HIS A 60 6.24 -4.08 -1.01
C HIS A 60 5.78 -5.43 -1.54
N GLY A 61 5.02 -5.39 -2.63
CA GLY A 61 4.67 -6.55 -3.43
C GLY A 61 5.34 -6.54 -4.80
N SER A 62 4.82 -7.38 -5.70
CA SER A 62 5.10 -7.37 -7.13
C SER A 62 3.87 -6.91 -7.90
N ILE A 63 4.07 -5.96 -8.81
CA ILE A 63 3.08 -5.62 -9.84
C ILE A 63 3.10 -6.68 -10.95
N HIS A 64 4.25 -7.28 -11.22
CA HIS A 64 4.40 -8.31 -12.26
C HIS A 64 3.73 -9.60 -11.83
N GLY A 65 3.00 -10.21 -12.76
CA GLY A 65 2.33 -11.50 -12.54
C GLY A 65 1.21 -11.46 -11.50
N THR A 66 0.61 -10.30 -11.27
CA THR A 66 -0.52 -10.13 -10.34
C THR A 66 -1.68 -9.40 -10.99
N ASP A 67 -2.89 -9.67 -10.49
CA ASP A 67 -4.07 -8.86 -10.80
C ASP A 67 -4.00 -7.54 -10.01
N VAL A 68 -3.21 -6.60 -10.51
CA VAL A 68 -2.94 -5.32 -9.83
C VAL A 68 -4.19 -4.47 -9.62
N PHE A 69 -5.17 -4.59 -10.53
CA PHE A 69 -6.45 -3.88 -10.47
C PHE A 69 -7.57 -4.67 -9.79
N GLY A 70 -7.39 -5.96 -9.51
CA GLY A 70 -8.44 -6.81 -8.93
C GLY A 70 -9.61 -7.07 -9.90
N ILE A 71 -9.35 -7.13 -11.21
CA ILE A 71 -10.41 -7.30 -12.21
C ILE A 71 -11.07 -8.67 -12.13
N GLN A 72 -10.37 -9.70 -11.63
CA GLN A 72 -10.89 -11.08 -11.63
C GLN A 72 -12.23 -11.16 -10.91
N ARG A 73 -12.39 -10.42 -9.79
CA ARG A 73 -13.67 -10.33 -9.08
C ARG A 73 -14.78 -9.73 -9.93
N LEU A 74 -14.49 -8.70 -10.73
CA LEU A 74 -15.47 -8.08 -11.63
C LEU A 74 -15.89 -9.02 -12.76
N ASP A 75 -14.97 -9.83 -13.27
CA ASP A 75 -15.24 -10.86 -14.27
C ASP A 75 -16.12 -11.98 -13.68
N GLU A 76 -15.87 -12.44 -12.44
CA GLU A 76 -16.67 -13.46 -11.74
C GLU A 76 -18.13 -13.04 -11.53
N VAL A 77 -18.36 -11.81 -11.07
CA VAL A 77 -19.71 -11.30 -10.76
C VAL A 77 -20.46 -10.81 -12.01
N GLY A 78 -19.85 -10.98 -13.20
CA GLY A 78 -20.50 -10.76 -14.48
C GLY A 78 -20.62 -9.29 -14.90
N GLY A 79 -19.66 -8.44 -14.52
CA GLY A 79 -19.66 -7.01 -14.84
C GLY A 79 -19.91 -6.71 -16.34
N LEU A 80 -19.38 -7.55 -17.23
CA LEU A 80 -19.60 -7.46 -18.68
C LEU A 80 -20.81 -8.27 -19.18
N LYS A 81 -21.10 -9.45 -18.58
CA LYS A 81 -22.09 -10.41 -19.08
C LYS A 81 -23.54 -9.98 -18.90
N ARG A 82 -23.83 -9.07 -17.96
CA ARG A 82 -25.20 -8.61 -17.66
C ARG A 82 -25.57 -7.28 -18.31
N GLY A 83 -24.71 -6.75 -19.19
CA GLY A 83 -24.96 -5.48 -19.87
C GLY A 83 -24.85 -4.26 -18.97
N TYR A 84 -24.16 -4.35 -17.83
CA TYR A 84 -23.91 -3.18 -16.97
C TYR A 84 -23.00 -2.13 -17.63
N SER A 85 -22.25 -2.51 -18.66
CA SER A 85 -21.53 -1.55 -19.51
C SER A 85 -22.43 -0.83 -20.52
N ARG A 86 -23.68 -1.28 -20.73
CA ARG A 86 -24.61 -0.63 -21.66
C ARG A 86 -24.96 0.77 -21.13
N GLY A 87 -24.36 1.78 -21.73
CA GLY A 87 -24.60 3.20 -21.41
C GLY A 87 -23.38 3.95 -20.89
N VAL A 88 -22.24 3.30 -20.64
CA VAL A 88 -20.98 3.97 -20.29
C VAL A 88 -19.98 3.78 -21.43
N SER A 89 -19.85 4.80 -22.29
CA SER A 89 -18.94 4.77 -23.43
C SER A 89 -17.49 4.48 -23.00
N GLY A 90 -16.80 3.60 -23.71
CA GLY A 90 -15.37 3.27 -23.47
C GLY A 90 -15.06 2.40 -22.26
N LEU A 91 -16.06 1.98 -21.48
CA LEU A 91 -15.88 1.14 -20.30
C LEU A 91 -15.29 -0.24 -20.62
N ASP A 92 -15.72 -0.89 -21.71
CA ASP A 92 -15.18 -2.20 -22.09
C ASP A 92 -13.67 -2.13 -22.37
N ALA A 93 -13.22 -1.02 -22.97
CA ALA A 93 -11.82 -0.79 -23.29
C ALA A 93 -10.99 -0.46 -22.03
N LEU A 94 -11.58 0.24 -21.06
CA LEU A 94 -10.99 0.42 -19.74
C LEU A 94 -10.81 -0.91 -19.01
N LEU A 95 -11.84 -1.75 -18.98
CA LEU A 95 -11.78 -3.05 -18.31
C LEU A 95 -10.74 -3.97 -18.96
N ALA A 96 -10.60 -3.94 -20.28
CA ALA A 96 -9.52 -4.62 -20.98
C ALA A 96 -8.13 -4.11 -20.56
N ALA A 97 -7.95 -2.79 -20.44
CA ALA A 97 -6.70 -2.18 -19.97
C ALA A 97 -6.39 -2.48 -18.49
N MET A 98 -7.38 -2.89 -17.70
CA MET A 98 -7.18 -3.31 -16.31
C MET A 98 -6.85 -4.80 -16.19
N ARG A 99 -7.14 -5.62 -17.21
CA ARG A 99 -7.08 -7.07 -17.09
C ARG A 99 -5.65 -7.61 -17.09
N GLU A 100 -5.37 -8.49 -16.13
CA GLU A 100 -4.11 -9.22 -16.03
C GLU A 100 -3.81 -9.93 -17.37
N GLY A 101 -2.60 -9.72 -17.90
CA GLY A 101 -2.16 -10.28 -19.18
C GLY A 101 -2.52 -9.44 -20.41
N GLU A 102 -3.51 -8.55 -20.34
CA GLU A 102 -3.90 -7.64 -21.42
C GLU A 102 -3.43 -6.18 -21.18
N ASN A 103 -3.15 -5.83 -19.92
CA ASN A 103 -2.74 -4.51 -19.47
C ASN A 103 -1.25 -4.14 -19.77
N GLY A 104 -0.55 -4.92 -20.59
CA GLY A 104 0.85 -4.63 -20.94
C GLY A 104 1.87 -4.73 -19.79
N ILE A 105 1.44 -5.09 -18.58
CA ILE A 105 2.33 -5.40 -17.45
C ILE A 105 2.90 -6.79 -17.68
N PRO A 106 4.23 -6.98 -17.60
CA PRO A 106 4.83 -8.30 -17.81
C PRO A 106 4.35 -9.33 -16.78
N PRO A 107 4.21 -10.60 -17.19
CA PRO A 107 4.12 -11.68 -16.22
C PRO A 107 5.43 -11.78 -15.43
N LEU A 108 5.37 -12.42 -14.26
CA LEU A 108 6.56 -12.79 -13.49
C LEU A 108 6.90 -14.26 -13.82
N PRO A 109 7.92 -14.55 -14.67
CA PRO A 109 8.16 -15.92 -15.11
C PRO A 109 8.51 -16.84 -13.94
N GLY A 110 7.81 -17.98 -13.84
CA GLY A 110 8.08 -18.98 -12.80
C GLY A 110 7.53 -18.67 -11.41
N LEU A 111 6.84 -17.53 -11.21
CA LEU A 111 6.24 -17.17 -9.92
C LEU A 111 4.80 -16.69 -10.10
N LYS A 112 3.94 -17.07 -9.15
CA LYS A 112 2.60 -16.52 -8.97
C LYS A 112 2.34 -16.36 -7.47
N PRO A 113 1.48 -15.40 -7.06
CA PRO A 113 1.00 -15.34 -5.69
C PRO A 113 0.44 -16.70 -5.22
N PRO A 114 0.67 -17.08 -3.95
CA PRO A 114 1.38 -16.34 -2.91
C PRO A 114 2.90 -16.36 -3.09
N LEU A 115 3.52 -15.17 -3.10
CA LEU A 115 4.98 -15.03 -3.14
C LEU A 115 5.57 -15.26 -1.74
N PRO A 116 6.60 -16.12 -1.59
CA PRO A 116 7.28 -16.27 -0.32
C PRO A 116 8.23 -15.09 -0.06
N ASP A 117 8.36 -14.70 1.21
CA ASP A 117 9.28 -13.64 1.65
C ASP A 117 10.69 -14.19 1.83
N ASP A 118 11.31 -14.65 0.74
CA ASP A 118 12.67 -15.19 0.73
C ASP A 118 13.58 -14.46 -0.27
N GLU A 119 14.90 -14.61 -0.08
CA GLU A 119 15.89 -13.93 -0.90
C GLU A 119 15.87 -14.38 -2.37
N ALA A 120 15.53 -15.64 -2.65
CA ALA A 120 15.43 -16.14 -4.03
C ALA A 120 14.30 -15.45 -4.80
N THR A 121 13.15 -15.29 -4.16
CA THR A 121 11.98 -14.63 -4.72
C THR A 121 12.23 -13.13 -4.88
N LYS A 122 12.81 -12.48 -3.86
CA LYS A 122 13.21 -11.06 -3.93
C LYS A 122 14.20 -10.80 -5.05
N ALA A 123 15.21 -11.65 -5.22
CA ALA A 123 16.20 -11.52 -6.29
C ALA A 123 15.56 -11.66 -7.67
N LEU A 124 14.61 -12.58 -7.85
CA LEU A 124 13.87 -12.73 -9.10
C LEU A 124 12.99 -11.51 -9.38
N VAL A 125 12.28 -10.99 -8.38
CA VAL A 125 11.50 -9.74 -8.53
C VAL A 125 12.41 -8.56 -8.88
N ASP A 126 13.58 -8.44 -8.24
CA ASP A 126 14.55 -7.38 -8.54
C ASP A 126 15.05 -7.44 -9.97
N GLN A 127 15.35 -8.63 -10.48
CA GLN A 127 15.80 -8.85 -11.85
C GLN A 127 14.72 -8.44 -12.88
N GLN A 128 13.45 -8.70 -12.58
CA GLN A 128 12.36 -8.53 -13.55
C GLN A 128 11.73 -7.12 -13.49
N ALA A 129 11.52 -6.59 -12.28
CA ALA A 129 10.85 -5.31 -12.09
C ALA A 129 11.84 -4.13 -11.96
N GLY A 130 13.10 -4.38 -11.59
CA GLY A 130 14.02 -3.31 -11.21
C GLY A 130 13.44 -2.48 -10.06
N ASP A 131 13.62 -1.15 -10.10
CA ASP A 131 13.06 -0.20 -9.14
C ASP A 131 11.64 0.30 -9.50
N ALA A 132 11.02 -0.26 -10.54
CA ALA A 132 9.68 0.11 -10.97
C ALA A 132 8.65 -0.67 -10.15
N GLY A 133 7.98 -0.02 -9.21
CA GLY A 133 7.02 -0.65 -8.32
C GLY A 133 7.62 -1.71 -7.38
N ASN A 134 8.91 -1.61 -7.09
CA ASN A 134 9.66 -2.58 -6.29
C ASN A 134 10.83 -1.90 -5.57
N PHE A 135 10.95 -2.12 -4.26
CA PHE A 135 12.13 -1.66 -3.51
C PHE A 135 13.24 -2.70 -3.62
N THR A 136 14.12 -2.60 -4.61
CA THR A 136 15.19 -3.60 -4.79
C THR A 136 16.13 -3.71 -3.59
N HIS A 137 16.87 -4.81 -3.48
CA HIS A 137 17.93 -4.94 -2.48
C HIS A 137 18.93 -3.77 -2.57
N ALA A 138 19.32 -3.39 -3.80
CA ALA A 138 20.21 -2.26 -4.06
C ALA A 138 19.59 -0.94 -3.59
N TYR A 139 18.30 -0.71 -3.85
CA TYR A 139 17.57 0.48 -3.39
C TYR A 139 17.61 0.61 -1.86
N VAL A 140 17.25 -0.47 -1.14
CA VAL A 140 17.19 -0.45 0.33
C VAL A 140 18.59 -0.31 0.94
N LYS A 141 19.60 -0.96 0.37
CA LYS A 141 21.00 -0.83 0.83
C LYS A 141 21.55 0.57 0.60
N LEU A 142 21.29 1.17 -0.55
CA LEU A 142 21.70 2.53 -0.84
C LEU A 142 21.00 3.54 0.09
N PHE A 143 19.70 3.36 0.35
CA PHE A 143 18.96 4.14 1.33
C PHE A 143 19.61 4.03 2.72
N GLU A 144 19.83 2.81 3.21
CA GLU A 144 20.43 2.52 4.52
C GLU A 144 21.82 3.16 4.65
N GLN A 145 22.68 3.01 3.64
CA GLN A 145 24.01 3.62 3.62
C GLN A 145 23.93 5.15 3.67
N ALA A 146 23.02 5.74 2.89
CA ALA A 146 22.95 7.18 2.73
C ALA A 146 22.41 7.89 3.99
N ILE A 147 21.35 7.36 4.61
CA ILE A 147 20.79 7.97 5.83
C ILE A 147 21.71 7.82 7.05
N ASN A 148 22.53 6.77 7.08
CA ASN A 148 23.40 6.47 8.22
C ASN A 148 24.77 7.17 8.17
N LYS A 149 25.08 7.90 7.10
CA LYS A 149 26.41 8.50 6.86
C LYS A 149 26.99 9.28 8.04
N ARG A 150 26.13 9.97 8.81
CA ARG A 150 26.55 10.82 9.95
C ARG A 150 26.03 10.32 11.31
N LEU A 151 25.43 9.14 11.38
CA LEU A 151 24.78 8.65 12.59
C LEU A 151 25.75 7.79 13.41
N SER A 152 25.81 8.06 14.72
CA SER A 152 26.57 7.23 15.67
C SER A 152 25.83 5.92 16.01
N GLN A 153 24.50 5.95 15.96
CA GLN A 153 23.64 4.77 16.07
C GLN A 153 22.90 4.60 14.73
N PRO A 154 23.19 3.52 13.98
CA PRO A 154 22.58 3.33 12.67
C PRO A 154 21.10 2.97 12.80
N ILE A 155 20.30 3.50 11.88
CA ILE A 155 18.92 3.11 11.61
C ILE A 155 18.95 1.84 10.75
N SER A 156 18.38 0.76 11.24
CA SER A 156 18.26 -0.50 10.49
C SER A 156 17.23 -0.36 9.37
N CYS A 157 17.55 -0.82 8.16
CA CYS A 157 16.58 -0.88 7.06
C CYS A 157 16.31 -2.33 6.65
N THR A 158 15.05 -2.74 6.69
CA THR A 158 14.61 -4.11 6.35
C THR A 158 13.59 -4.07 5.22
N ARG A 159 13.63 -5.08 4.34
CA ARG A 159 12.68 -5.26 3.25
C ARG A 159 11.82 -6.50 3.48
N ILE A 160 10.49 -6.32 3.43
CA ILE A 160 9.50 -7.38 3.56
C ILE A 160 8.70 -7.49 2.25
N LEU A 161 8.72 -8.66 1.64
CA LEU A 161 7.88 -9.00 0.50
C LEU A 161 6.58 -9.65 1.02
N TRP A 162 5.43 -9.02 0.81
CA TRP A 162 4.14 -9.66 1.13
C TRP A 162 3.71 -10.60 0.00
N THR A 163 2.75 -11.49 0.27
CA THR A 163 2.40 -12.58 -0.64
C THR A 163 1.80 -12.13 -1.98
N CYS A 164 1.44 -10.86 -2.12
CA CYS A 164 0.76 -10.30 -3.30
C CYS A 164 -0.57 -10.98 -3.61
N GLU A 165 -1.16 -11.63 -2.61
CA GLU A 165 -2.54 -12.08 -2.67
C GLU A 165 -3.44 -10.86 -2.52
N HIS A 166 -3.81 -10.26 -3.65
CA HIS A 166 -4.65 -9.07 -3.74
C HIS A 166 -6.12 -9.38 -3.45
N HIS A 167 -6.37 -10.13 -2.38
CA HIS A 167 -7.69 -10.38 -1.85
C HIS A 167 -7.76 -10.18 -0.33
N HIS A 168 -8.96 -9.98 0.21
CA HIS A 168 -9.16 -9.67 1.64
C HIS A 168 -8.44 -10.62 2.61
N LEU A 169 -8.55 -11.94 2.39
CA LEU A 169 -7.86 -12.95 3.20
C LEU A 169 -6.33 -12.82 3.13
N GLY A 170 -5.76 -12.61 1.94
CA GLY A 170 -4.32 -12.46 1.74
C GLY A 170 -3.78 -11.24 2.48
N ARG A 171 -4.48 -10.10 2.38
CA ARG A 171 -4.14 -8.87 3.12
C ARG A 171 -4.25 -9.06 4.64
N ALA A 172 -5.27 -9.78 5.12
CA ALA A 172 -5.43 -10.06 6.55
C ALA A 172 -4.34 -10.99 7.10
N MET A 173 -3.97 -12.03 6.35
CA MET A 173 -2.83 -12.90 6.68
C MET A 173 -1.50 -12.13 6.68
N ALA A 174 -1.31 -11.25 5.70
CA ALA A 174 -0.14 -10.38 5.63
C ALA A 174 -0.07 -9.41 6.82
N ALA A 175 -1.21 -8.92 7.32
CA ALA A 175 -1.24 -8.03 8.48
C ALA A 175 -0.74 -8.73 9.75
N VAL A 176 -1.18 -9.98 9.98
CA VAL A 176 -0.68 -10.82 11.09
C VAL A 176 0.83 -11.06 10.96
N ARG A 177 1.31 -11.41 9.75
CA ARG A 177 2.74 -11.63 9.48
C ARG A 177 3.58 -10.36 9.68
N LEU A 178 3.06 -9.21 9.24
CA LEU A 178 3.69 -7.90 9.47
C LEU A 178 3.82 -7.63 10.97
N LEU A 179 2.74 -7.77 11.74
CA LEU A 179 2.75 -7.56 13.19
C LEU A 179 3.75 -8.47 13.92
N ASN A 180 3.84 -9.74 13.52
CA ASN A 180 4.83 -10.66 14.07
C ASN A 180 6.28 -10.25 13.71
N SER A 181 6.48 -9.74 12.49
CA SER A 181 7.78 -9.23 12.04
C SER A 181 8.18 -7.95 12.79
N LEU A 182 7.25 -7.03 12.98
CA LEU A 182 7.47 -5.82 13.78
C LEU A 182 7.81 -6.16 15.23
N ARG A 183 7.14 -7.15 15.82
CA ARG A 183 7.49 -7.65 17.16
C ARG A 183 8.93 -8.16 17.21
N THR A 184 9.33 -8.96 16.23
CA THR A 184 10.70 -9.49 16.12
C THR A 184 11.73 -8.36 16.02
N LEU A 185 11.44 -7.31 15.23
CA LEU A 185 12.30 -6.13 15.13
C LEU A 185 12.38 -5.36 16.45
N CYS A 186 11.26 -5.23 17.18
CA CYS A 186 11.28 -4.62 18.51
C CYS A 186 12.18 -5.37 19.48
N GLU A 187 12.19 -6.71 19.44
CA GLU A 187 13.07 -7.52 20.28
C GLU A 187 14.52 -7.41 19.84
N GLN A 188 14.80 -7.59 18.54
CA GLN A 188 16.14 -7.56 17.97
C GLN A 188 16.87 -6.24 18.24
N TYR A 189 16.16 -5.10 18.13
CA TYR A 189 16.74 -3.77 18.30
C TYR A 189 16.42 -3.11 19.64
N ALA A 190 15.86 -3.87 20.58
CA ALA A 190 15.42 -3.39 21.90
C ALA A 190 14.61 -2.09 21.77
N LEU A 191 13.63 -2.08 20.85
CA LEU A 191 12.74 -0.95 20.64
C LEU A 191 11.73 -0.89 21.78
N GLY A 192 11.47 0.31 22.27
CA GLY A 192 10.49 0.55 23.32
C GLY A 192 10.05 2.00 23.34
N GLN A 193 9.60 2.48 24.49
CA GLN A 193 9.08 3.84 24.62
C GLN A 193 10.07 4.90 24.10
N GLY A 194 9.55 5.84 23.30
CA GLY A 194 10.33 6.91 22.67
C GLY A 194 11.07 6.50 21.38
N LYS A 195 11.12 5.19 21.06
CA LYS A 195 11.64 4.70 19.78
C LYS A 195 10.51 4.50 18.77
N ARG A 196 10.85 4.60 17.49
CA ARG A 196 9.89 4.53 16.37
C ARG A 196 10.33 3.51 15.32
N LEU A 197 9.33 2.83 14.78
CA LEU A 197 9.39 2.06 13.55
C LEU A 197 8.76 2.89 12.44
N LEU A 198 9.41 3.03 11.28
CA LEU A 198 8.85 3.70 10.10
C LEU A 198 8.61 2.67 8.99
N VAL A 199 7.36 2.50 8.55
CA VAL A 199 7.01 1.61 7.44
C VAL A 199 6.75 2.41 6.19
N PHE A 200 7.48 2.14 5.11
CA PHE A 200 7.11 2.53 3.75
C PHE A 200 6.37 1.37 3.09
N ALA A 201 5.09 1.55 2.79
CA ALA A 201 4.26 0.56 2.12
C ALA A 201 3.87 1.02 0.71
N HIS A 202 4.25 0.25 -0.32
CA HIS A 202 3.98 0.61 -1.72
C HIS A 202 2.78 -0.13 -2.30
N GLY A 203 1.93 0.63 -3.00
CA GLY A 203 0.76 0.13 -3.70
C GLY A 203 -0.25 -0.56 -2.78
N GLN A 204 -0.74 -1.73 -3.21
CA GLN A 204 -1.67 -2.53 -2.43
C GLN A 204 -1.09 -3.01 -1.09
N ALA A 205 0.25 -3.01 -0.93
CA ALA A 205 0.87 -3.37 0.33
C ALA A 205 0.47 -2.41 1.47
N GLY A 206 0.08 -1.16 1.19
CA GLY A 206 -0.41 -0.22 2.21
C GLY A 206 -1.77 -0.57 2.81
N LEU A 207 -2.53 -1.47 2.19
CA LEU A 207 -3.75 -2.02 2.79
C LEU A 207 -3.44 -3.01 3.93
N VAL A 208 -2.23 -3.55 3.97
CA VAL A 208 -1.76 -4.41 5.07
C VAL A 208 -1.58 -3.64 6.38
N PRO A 209 -0.82 -2.53 6.45
CA PRO A 209 -0.74 -1.70 7.64
C PRO A 209 -2.06 -1.01 7.99
N ALA A 210 -2.98 -0.79 7.04
CA ALA A 210 -4.33 -0.34 7.36
C ALA A 210 -5.06 -1.35 8.26
N LEU A 211 -5.05 -2.64 7.90
CA LEU A 211 -5.59 -3.71 8.78
C LEU A 211 -4.78 -3.86 10.08
N ALA A 212 -3.45 -3.70 10.01
CA ALA A 212 -2.59 -3.77 11.19
C ALA A 212 -2.89 -2.65 12.20
N SER A 213 -3.19 -1.42 11.73
CA SER A 213 -3.56 -0.30 12.60
C SER A 213 -4.81 -0.61 13.43
N ASN A 214 -5.81 -1.22 12.80
CA ASN A 214 -7.03 -1.70 13.45
C ASN A 214 -6.76 -2.84 14.46
N LEU A 215 -5.86 -3.77 14.13
CA LEU A 215 -5.42 -4.81 15.07
C LEU A 215 -4.65 -4.22 16.26
N LEU A 216 -3.94 -3.10 16.08
CA LEU A 216 -3.18 -2.42 17.13
C LEU A 216 -3.99 -1.47 18.02
N CYS A 217 -5.25 -1.20 17.66
CA CYS A 217 -6.13 -0.33 18.45
C CYS A 217 -6.08 -0.68 19.96
N PRO A 218 -5.86 0.26 20.88
CA PRO A 218 -5.86 -0.04 22.31
C PRO A 218 -7.25 -0.40 22.85
N SER A 219 -8.32 0.01 22.16
CA SER A 219 -9.69 -0.21 22.63
C SER A 219 -10.14 -1.67 22.44
N PRO A 220 -10.88 -2.26 23.40
CA PRO A 220 -11.51 -3.55 23.21
C PRO A 220 -12.67 -3.42 22.21
N ILE A 221 -12.55 -4.10 21.08
CA ILE A 221 -13.50 -4.04 19.96
C ILE A 221 -13.78 -5.46 19.44
N THR A 222 -15.02 -5.72 19.01
CA THR A 222 -15.47 -7.09 18.67
C THR A 222 -14.85 -7.62 17.38
N GLY A 223 -14.36 -6.73 16.51
CA GLY A 223 -13.74 -7.09 15.23
C GLY A 223 -12.45 -7.90 15.37
N ARG A 224 -11.56 -7.54 16.31
CA ARG A 224 -10.24 -8.20 16.49
C ARG A 224 -10.35 -9.70 16.78
N PRO A 225 -11.03 -10.16 17.85
CA PRO A 225 -11.11 -11.59 18.14
C PRO A 225 -11.83 -12.36 17.03
N LYS A 226 -12.82 -11.74 16.37
CA LYS A 226 -13.50 -12.34 15.21
C LYS A 226 -12.54 -12.56 14.04
N LEU A 227 -11.74 -11.57 13.66
CA LEU A 227 -10.78 -11.71 12.57
C LEU A 227 -9.71 -12.76 12.88
N LEU A 228 -9.11 -12.71 14.07
CA LEU A 228 -8.08 -13.68 14.47
C LEU A 228 -8.65 -15.11 14.56
N GLY A 229 -9.90 -15.27 15.02
CA GLY A 229 -10.64 -16.53 14.96
C GLY A 229 -10.75 -17.08 13.54
N LEU A 230 -11.26 -16.28 12.60
CA LEU A 230 -11.39 -16.65 11.19
C LEU A 230 -10.05 -17.08 10.57
N LEU A 231 -8.98 -16.33 10.85
CA LEU A 231 -7.64 -16.65 10.34
C LEU A 231 -7.06 -17.92 10.96
N ARG A 232 -7.36 -18.21 12.24
CA ARG A 232 -6.95 -19.46 12.91
C ARG A 232 -7.66 -20.68 12.34
N ASP A 233 -8.97 -20.57 12.10
CA ASP A 233 -9.76 -21.64 11.48
C ASP A 233 -9.28 -21.92 10.05
N TYR A 234 -9.00 -20.85 9.28
CA TYR A 234 -8.37 -20.98 7.98
C TYR A 234 -6.98 -21.63 8.08
N ALA A 235 -6.15 -21.23 9.05
CA ALA A 235 -4.82 -21.80 9.24
C ALA A 235 -4.87 -23.31 9.49
N GLY A 236 -5.82 -23.78 10.30
CA GLY A 236 -6.04 -25.21 10.55
C GLY A 236 -6.55 -25.96 9.32
N SER A 237 -7.58 -25.44 8.66
CA SER A 237 -8.21 -26.09 7.49
C SER A 237 -7.33 -26.10 6.24
N ALA A 238 -6.49 -25.09 6.05
CA ALA A 238 -5.58 -24.96 4.91
C ALA A 238 -4.15 -25.46 5.21
N ASN A 239 -3.91 -26.06 6.38
CA ASN A 239 -2.59 -26.53 6.84
C ASN A 239 -1.49 -25.44 6.71
N GLN A 240 -1.75 -24.26 7.28
CA GLN A 240 -0.83 -23.11 7.32
C GLN A 240 -0.26 -22.92 8.74
N PRO A 241 0.61 -23.81 9.23
CA PRO A 241 1.08 -23.80 10.62
C PRO A 241 1.81 -22.51 10.99
N HIS A 242 2.53 -21.89 10.05
CA HIS A 242 3.21 -20.61 10.28
C HIS A 242 2.24 -19.46 10.58
N LEU A 243 1.07 -19.45 9.94
CA LEU A 243 0.03 -18.45 10.25
C LEU A 243 -0.54 -18.68 11.64
N GLY A 244 -0.87 -19.93 11.99
CA GLY A 244 -1.37 -20.29 13.32
C GLY A 244 -0.38 -19.97 14.45
N ALA A 245 0.92 -20.20 14.21
CA ALA A 245 1.99 -19.84 15.14
C ALA A 245 2.09 -18.31 15.31
N ALA A 246 2.09 -17.55 14.21
CA ALA A 246 2.13 -16.09 14.28
C ALA A 246 0.93 -15.52 15.06
N ILE A 247 -0.28 -16.03 14.84
CA ILE A 247 -1.48 -15.63 15.60
C ILE A 247 -1.29 -15.91 17.09
N SER A 248 -0.83 -17.11 17.43
CA SER A 248 -0.59 -17.52 18.83
C SER A 248 0.44 -16.63 19.53
N THR A 249 1.44 -16.13 18.79
CA THR A 249 2.44 -15.20 19.31
C THR A 249 1.87 -13.80 19.53
N ILE A 250 1.17 -13.23 18.54
CA ILE A 250 0.78 -11.82 18.60
C ILE A 250 -0.49 -11.55 19.41
N GLU A 251 -1.44 -12.48 19.46
CA GLU A 251 -2.75 -12.24 20.07
C GLU A 251 -2.68 -11.88 21.56
N PRO A 252 -1.90 -12.58 22.42
CA PRO A 252 -1.73 -12.17 23.82
C PRO A 252 -1.12 -10.77 23.97
N LEU A 253 -0.19 -10.42 23.07
CA LEU A 253 0.50 -9.13 23.08
C LEU A 253 -0.41 -7.99 22.60
N LEU A 254 -1.29 -8.26 21.63
CA LEU A 254 -2.33 -7.34 21.18
C LEU A 254 -3.35 -7.10 22.30
N ASN A 255 -3.73 -8.14 23.04
CA ASN A 255 -4.66 -8.01 24.17
C ASN A 255 -4.04 -7.22 25.33
N ALA A 256 -2.73 -7.34 25.54
CA ALA A 256 -2.00 -6.59 26.56
C ALA A 256 -1.58 -5.18 26.11
N GLY A 257 -1.74 -4.82 24.82
CA GLY A 257 -1.23 -3.56 24.27
C GLY A 257 0.30 -3.46 24.24
N THR A 258 1.01 -4.60 24.26
CA THR A 258 2.48 -4.66 24.41
C THR A 258 3.20 -5.18 23.17
N LEU A 259 2.49 -5.40 22.05
CA LEU A 259 3.08 -5.95 20.82
C LEU A 259 4.34 -5.20 20.39
N LEU A 260 4.28 -3.87 20.30
CA LEU A 260 5.40 -3.03 19.89
C LEU A 260 6.34 -2.65 21.04
N ASN A 261 6.16 -3.23 22.23
CA ASN A 261 6.97 -2.94 23.43
C ASN A 261 6.99 -1.44 23.83
N GLY A 262 5.94 -0.70 23.48
CA GLY A 262 5.84 0.75 23.70
C GLY A 262 6.48 1.62 22.62
N ALA A 263 7.10 1.04 21.58
CA ALA A 263 7.54 1.80 20.41
C ALA A 263 6.35 2.30 19.58
N SER A 264 6.50 3.46 18.93
CA SER A 264 5.50 3.99 18.01
C SER A 264 5.70 3.44 16.59
N LEU A 265 4.62 3.25 15.86
CA LEU A 265 4.63 2.82 14.46
C LEU A 265 4.19 3.97 13.55
N ASP A 266 5.12 4.55 12.80
CA ASP A 266 4.85 5.54 11.77
C ASP A 266 4.69 4.85 10.41
N VAL A 267 3.70 5.28 9.61
CA VAL A 267 3.36 4.64 8.34
C VAL A 267 3.29 5.65 7.21
N VAL A 268 4.05 5.39 6.16
CA VAL A 268 4.00 6.09 4.88
C VAL A 268 3.47 5.12 3.83
N THR A 269 2.38 5.48 3.18
CA THR A 269 1.87 4.74 2.04
C THR A 269 2.22 5.46 0.75
N LEU A 270 2.61 4.71 -0.28
CA LEU A 270 3.00 5.20 -1.58
C LEU A 270 2.05 4.63 -2.63
N GLY A 271 1.06 5.42 -3.06
CA GLY A 271 0.07 5.02 -4.08
C GLY A 271 -0.95 3.98 -3.61
N THR A 272 -1.18 3.84 -2.30
CA THR A 272 -2.15 2.86 -1.80
C THR A 272 -3.59 3.26 -2.15
N PRO A 273 -4.40 2.34 -2.72
CA PRO A 273 -5.82 2.60 -2.99
C PRO A 273 -6.60 2.96 -1.72
N VAL A 274 -7.57 3.87 -1.83
CA VAL A 274 -8.46 4.21 -0.72
C VAL A 274 -9.50 3.10 -0.59
N ARG A 275 -9.43 2.32 0.49
CA ARG A 275 -10.27 1.12 0.67
C ARG A 275 -10.56 0.83 2.13
N TYR A 276 -9.56 0.37 2.89
CA TYR A 276 -9.74 0.13 4.32
C TYR A 276 -9.59 1.43 5.12
N GLY A 277 -10.45 1.59 6.12
CA GLY A 277 -10.29 2.62 7.14
C GLY A 277 -9.08 2.33 8.03
N TRP A 278 -8.51 3.38 8.57
CA TRP A 278 -7.36 3.29 9.47
C TRP A 278 -7.83 3.49 10.91
N ASP A 279 -7.10 2.95 11.87
CA ASP A 279 -7.26 3.32 13.27
C ASP A 279 -6.00 4.07 13.73
N PRO A 280 -6.00 5.42 13.69
CA PRO A 280 -4.86 6.23 14.10
C PRO A 280 -4.43 5.99 15.55
N SER A 281 -5.31 5.49 16.43
CA SER A 281 -4.97 5.23 17.82
C SER A 281 -4.02 4.04 18.01
N GLY A 282 -3.93 3.16 17.00
CA GLY A 282 -3.00 2.03 16.97
C GLY A 282 -1.62 2.36 16.40
N ILE A 283 -1.40 3.58 15.89
CA ILE A 283 -0.16 4.00 15.21
C ILE A 283 0.30 5.38 15.69
N GLY A 284 1.51 5.80 15.28
CA GLY A 284 2.07 7.11 15.61
C GLY A 284 1.61 8.18 14.62
N THR A 285 2.15 8.15 13.42
CA THR A 285 1.84 9.10 12.34
C THR A 285 1.53 8.37 11.03
N LEU A 286 0.66 8.98 10.21
CA LEU A 286 0.19 8.40 8.96
C LEU A 286 0.28 9.44 7.83
N LEU A 287 0.99 9.09 6.77
CA LEU A 287 1.11 9.88 5.54
C LEU A 287 0.77 9.03 4.32
N HIS A 288 -0.12 9.55 3.50
CA HIS A 288 -0.43 9.04 2.17
C HIS A 288 0.27 9.90 1.13
N VAL A 289 1.19 9.32 0.37
CA VAL A 289 1.81 9.97 -0.79
C VAL A 289 1.16 9.41 -2.04
N VAL A 290 0.58 10.29 -2.86
CA VAL A 290 -0.17 9.90 -4.06
C VAL A 290 0.31 10.71 -5.26
N ASN A 291 0.73 10.01 -6.32
CA ASN A 291 1.09 10.59 -7.60
C ASN A 291 -0.16 11.16 -8.27
N HIS A 292 -0.15 12.46 -8.48
CA HIS A 292 -1.32 13.22 -8.86
C HIS A 292 -0.94 14.39 -9.77
N ARG A 293 -1.79 14.62 -10.78
CA ARG A 293 -1.74 15.82 -11.63
C ARG A 293 -3.06 16.58 -11.50
N ASN A 294 -2.94 17.87 -11.19
CA ASN A 294 -4.12 18.72 -11.06
C ASN A 294 -4.65 19.10 -12.44
N LEU A 295 -5.56 18.28 -12.94
CA LEU A 295 -6.22 18.46 -14.24
C LEU A 295 -7.65 19.00 -14.10
N ARG A 296 -8.15 19.13 -12.88
CA ARG A 296 -9.52 19.57 -12.62
C ARG A 296 -9.59 21.10 -12.70
N THR A 297 -10.62 21.59 -13.37
CA THR A 297 -10.91 23.04 -13.46
C THR A 297 -11.89 23.53 -12.40
N ASP A 298 -12.49 22.62 -11.62
CA ASP A 298 -13.50 22.94 -10.59
C ASP A 298 -12.92 23.26 -9.20
N GLY A 299 -11.60 23.41 -9.11
CA GLY A 299 -10.88 23.74 -7.88
C GLY A 299 -10.78 22.61 -6.85
N LYS A 300 -11.31 21.41 -7.13
CA LYS A 300 -11.29 20.26 -6.20
C LYS A 300 -10.04 19.41 -6.38
N THR A 301 -8.87 20.00 -6.14
CA THR A 301 -7.56 19.37 -6.39
C THR A 301 -7.32 18.07 -5.62
N TRP A 302 -8.05 17.83 -4.53
CA TRP A 302 -8.00 16.58 -3.75
C TRP A 302 -8.72 15.39 -4.40
N LEU A 303 -9.50 15.64 -5.45
CA LEU A 303 -10.15 14.60 -6.23
C LEU A 303 -9.36 14.34 -7.50
N ALA A 304 -9.35 13.08 -7.92
CA ALA A 304 -8.88 12.71 -9.23
C ALA A 304 -9.75 13.33 -10.33
N LYS A 305 -9.20 13.42 -11.55
CA LYS A 305 -9.94 13.90 -12.71
C LYS A 305 -11.17 13.03 -13.01
N MET A 306 -11.10 11.70 -12.83
CA MET A 306 -11.92 10.75 -13.60
C MET A 306 -13.40 11.10 -13.71
N GLU A 307 -13.79 11.37 -14.97
CA GLU A 307 -15.06 10.96 -15.52
C GLU A 307 -14.79 9.71 -16.39
N LEU A 308 -15.28 8.53 -15.99
CA LEU A 308 -15.15 7.28 -16.77
C LEU A 308 -15.83 7.42 -18.16
N PRO A 309 -15.26 6.87 -19.27
CA PRO A 309 -14.05 7.39 -19.92
C PRO A 309 -14.25 8.18 -21.25
N GLN A 310 -13.50 9.28 -21.36
CA GLN A 310 -12.58 9.61 -22.48
C GLN A 310 -11.18 9.53 -21.86
N ILE A 311 -10.20 8.67 -22.15
CA ILE A 311 -9.81 7.93 -23.36
C ILE A 311 -8.80 6.85 -22.89
N THR A 312 -8.83 5.65 -23.45
CA THR A 312 -7.84 4.56 -23.19
C THR A 312 -6.38 4.95 -23.42
N MET A 313 -6.11 6.10 -24.03
CA MET A 313 -4.77 6.66 -24.23
C MET A 313 -4.20 7.37 -23.00
N GLU A 314 -5.02 7.84 -22.05
CA GLU A 314 -4.52 8.58 -20.88
C GLU A 314 -3.82 7.68 -19.85
N MET A 315 -4.33 6.46 -19.68
CA MET A 315 -3.78 5.48 -18.74
C MET A 315 -2.35 5.05 -19.13
N PRO A 316 -2.08 4.59 -20.37
CA PRO A 316 -0.75 4.18 -20.81
C PRO A 316 0.31 5.29 -20.83
N ILE A 317 -0.03 6.55 -20.51
CA ILE A 317 0.93 7.65 -20.38
C ILE A 317 0.87 8.31 -18.98
N ALA A 318 0.12 7.72 -18.04
CA ALA A 318 -0.08 8.24 -16.68
C ALA A 318 -0.55 9.71 -16.63
N TRP A 319 -1.39 10.15 -17.57
CA TRP A 319 -1.74 11.56 -17.70
C TRP A 319 -2.39 12.14 -16.43
N GLY A 320 -3.24 11.36 -15.75
CA GLY A 320 -3.91 11.74 -14.50
C GLY A 320 -3.11 11.52 -13.21
N GLY A 321 -1.90 10.98 -13.30
CA GLY A 321 -1.15 10.45 -12.14
C GLY A 321 -1.32 8.94 -12.02
N ASP A 322 -1.57 8.45 -10.81
CA ASP A 322 -1.69 7.02 -10.50
C ASP A 322 -3.11 6.47 -10.73
N TYR A 323 -3.27 5.68 -11.79
CA TYR A 323 -4.54 5.00 -12.11
C TYR A 323 -4.70 3.67 -11.37
N VAL A 324 -3.62 3.02 -10.91
CA VAL A 324 -3.73 1.80 -10.09
C VAL A 324 -4.37 2.17 -8.75
N GLN A 325 -3.88 3.22 -8.11
CA GLN A 325 -4.44 3.76 -6.87
C GLN A 325 -5.93 4.13 -7.01
N GLU A 326 -6.31 4.68 -8.17
CA GLU A 326 -7.66 5.18 -8.42
C GLU A 326 -8.67 4.08 -8.77
N LEU A 327 -8.24 3.01 -9.44
CA LEU A 327 -9.13 1.98 -9.99
C LEU A 327 -9.15 0.68 -9.16
N ALA A 328 -8.10 0.37 -8.41
CA ALA A 328 -8.02 -0.80 -7.51
C ALA A 328 -8.75 -0.56 -6.18
N VAL A 329 -9.95 0.02 -6.25
CA VAL A 329 -10.80 0.40 -5.12
C VAL A 329 -11.80 -0.70 -4.77
N ALA A 330 -12.61 -0.46 -3.74
CA ALA A 330 -13.63 -1.39 -3.26
C ALA A 330 -14.48 -2.00 -4.38
N GLY A 331 -14.80 -3.29 -4.26
CA GLY A 331 -15.49 -4.06 -5.30
C GLY A 331 -14.58 -4.70 -6.37
N THR A 332 -13.27 -4.39 -6.37
CA THR A 332 -12.25 -5.15 -7.11
C THR A 332 -11.42 -6.02 -6.18
N ASP A 333 -11.03 -7.20 -6.65
CA ASP A 333 -10.14 -8.10 -5.92
C ASP A 333 -9.63 -9.22 -6.83
N ALA A 334 -8.45 -9.78 -6.50
CA ALA A 334 -8.07 -11.09 -7.01
C ALA A 334 -8.98 -12.17 -6.39
N VAL A 335 -9.04 -13.33 -7.01
CA VAL A 335 -9.88 -14.43 -6.52
C VAL A 335 -8.98 -15.51 -5.89
N PRO A 336 -9.25 -15.95 -4.65
CA PRO A 336 -8.50 -17.07 -4.05
C PRO A 336 -8.61 -18.35 -4.88
N ALA A 337 -7.52 -19.11 -4.97
CA ALA A 337 -7.43 -20.29 -5.82
C ALA A 337 -8.27 -21.49 -5.33
N THR A 338 -8.47 -21.64 -4.02
CA THR A 338 -9.14 -22.81 -3.42
C THR A 338 -10.48 -22.43 -2.79
N ASP A 339 -11.43 -23.37 -2.74
CA ASP A 339 -12.76 -23.11 -2.18
C ASP A 339 -12.74 -22.83 -0.66
N VAL A 340 -11.79 -23.44 0.06
CA VAL A 340 -11.52 -23.11 1.46
C VAL A 340 -11.09 -21.65 1.59
N ALA A 341 -10.16 -21.20 0.75
CA ALA A 341 -9.71 -19.80 0.75
C ALA A 341 -10.81 -18.84 0.28
N LYS A 342 -11.64 -19.20 -0.70
CA LYS A 342 -12.80 -18.39 -1.13
C LYS A 342 -13.81 -18.20 0.00
N SER A 343 -14.10 -19.26 0.74
CA SER A 343 -15.02 -19.23 1.89
C SER A 343 -14.48 -18.34 3.01
N ALA A 344 -13.20 -18.49 3.37
CA ALA A 344 -12.54 -17.64 4.36
C ALA A 344 -12.44 -16.19 3.89
N ASN A 345 -12.09 -15.95 2.61
CA ASN A 345 -12.05 -14.61 2.02
C ASN A 345 -13.40 -13.92 2.09
N LYS A 346 -14.50 -14.62 1.82
CA LYS A 346 -15.85 -14.08 1.97
C LYS A 346 -16.14 -13.67 3.42
N ALA A 347 -15.79 -14.50 4.39
CA ALA A 347 -15.99 -14.19 5.81
C ALA A 347 -15.17 -12.97 6.27
N VAL A 348 -13.94 -12.80 5.77
CA VAL A 348 -13.11 -11.62 6.02
C VAL A 348 -13.71 -10.39 5.30
N TRP A 349 -14.11 -10.53 4.04
CA TRP A 349 -14.74 -9.46 3.26
C TRP A 349 -15.95 -8.85 3.98
N GLU A 350 -16.87 -9.69 4.47
CA GLU A 350 -18.05 -9.26 5.25
C GLU A 350 -17.69 -8.48 6.53
N LEU A 351 -16.45 -8.60 7.01
CA LEU A 351 -15.93 -7.83 8.14
C LEU A 351 -15.29 -6.51 7.72
N VAL A 352 -14.69 -6.40 6.54
CA VAL A 352 -13.80 -5.27 6.21
C VAL A 352 -14.30 -4.34 5.11
N GLU A 353 -15.25 -4.79 4.28
CA GLU A 353 -15.70 -4.03 3.12
C GLU A 353 -17.19 -4.24 2.83
N PRO A 354 -18.01 -3.17 2.74
CA PRO A 354 -19.44 -3.27 2.47
C PRO A 354 -19.78 -3.30 0.97
N TYR A 355 -18.78 -3.20 0.10
CA TYR A 355 -18.94 -3.04 -1.35
C TYR A 355 -18.54 -4.33 -2.07
N ASP A 356 -19.40 -4.81 -2.96
CA ASP A 356 -19.09 -5.90 -3.88
C ASP A 356 -19.91 -5.76 -5.16
N GLY A 357 -19.35 -6.31 -6.22
CA GLY A 357 -19.95 -6.24 -7.54
C GLY A 357 -19.59 -4.99 -8.32
N PHE A 358 -19.86 -5.08 -9.62
CA PHE A 358 -19.51 -4.08 -10.62
C PHE A 358 -20.11 -2.70 -10.34
N GLU A 359 -21.38 -2.62 -9.95
CA GLU A 359 -22.05 -1.34 -9.67
C GLU A 359 -21.40 -0.59 -8.50
N ARG A 360 -20.98 -1.32 -7.46
CA ARG A 360 -20.32 -0.73 -6.29
C ARG A 360 -18.90 -0.32 -6.60
N TRP A 361 -18.16 -1.10 -7.37
CA TRP A 361 -16.88 -0.65 -7.91
C TRP A 361 -17.03 0.63 -8.74
N LEU A 362 -18.00 0.67 -9.65
CA LEU A 362 -18.24 1.82 -10.51
C LEU A 362 -18.61 3.07 -9.69
N GLU A 363 -19.42 2.90 -8.63
CA GLU A 363 -19.71 3.96 -7.66
C GLU A 363 -18.43 4.48 -7.01
N CYS A 364 -17.59 3.57 -6.49
CA CYS A 364 -16.35 3.93 -5.80
C CYS A 364 -15.35 4.63 -6.74
N ALA A 365 -15.14 4.08 -7.94
CA ALA A 365 -14.27 4.67 -8.95
C ALA A 365 -14.74 6.09 -9.36
N ARG A 366 -16.05 6.30 -9.50
CA ARG A 366 -16.63 7.64 -9.81
C ARG A 366 -16.55 8.65 -8.66
N ARG A 367 -16.26 8.20 -7.43
CA ARG A 367 -15.99 9.13 -6.33
C ARG A 367 -14.66 9.85 -6.50
N ALA A 368 -13.72 9.26 -7.25
CA ALA A 368 -12.43 9.87 -7.60
C ALA A 368 -11.61 10.29 -6.36
N VAL A 369 -11.76 9.57 -5.24
CA VAL A 369 -11.12 9.89 -3.97
C VAL A 369 -9.69 9.34 -3.97
N ARG A 370 -8.73 10.22 -3.67
CA ARG A 370 -7.30 9.88 -3.52
C ARG A 370 -6.80 9.97 -2.08
N PHE A 371 -7.60 10.57 -1.21
CA PHE A 371 -7.26 10.82 0.17
C PHE A 371 -8.14 9.95 1.08
N PRO A 372 -7.55 8.98 1.81
CA PRO A 372 -8.22 8.31 2.92
C PRO A 372 -8.79 9.29 3.97
N SER A 373 -9.81 8.85 4.69
CA SER A 373 -10.46 9.62 5.76
C SER A 373 -9.54 9.93 6.95
N ASP A 374 -8.41 9.25 7.08
CA ASP A 374 -7.45 9.38 8.18
C ASP A 374 -6.05 9.78 7.69
N GLY A 375 -5.23 10.32 8.59
CA GLY A 375 -3.85 10.72 8.30
C GLY A 375 -3.72 12.02 7.49
N ARG A 376 -2.48 12.31 7.07
CA ARG A 376 -2.14 13.42 6.16
C ARG A 376 -2.00 12.88 4.75
N CYS A 377 -2.23 13.72 3.75
CA CYS A 377 -2.02 13.39 2.35
C CYS A 377 -1.09 14.39 1.68
N LEU A 378 -0.15 13.87 0.91
CA LEU A 378 0.71 14.61 0.02
C LEU A 378 0.42 14.19 -1.42
N LEU A 379 -0.18 15.09 -2.19
CA LEU A 379 -0.35 14.91 -3.62
C LEU A 379 0.91 15.39 -4.33
N VAL A 380 1.54 14.51 -5.08
CA VAL A 380 2.83 14.76 -5.72
C VAL A 380 2.70 14.67 -7.22
N ASP A 381 3.10 15.70 -7.95
CA ASP A 381 3.41 15.52 -9.38
C ASP A 381 4.85 15.01 -9.52
N TYR A 382 5.00 13.70 -9.73
CA TYR A 382 6.31 13.07 -9.90
C TYR A 382 6.96 13.35 -11.26
N LYS A 383 6.28 14.09 -12.16
CA LYS A 383 6.76 14.35 -13.53
C LYS A 383 7.10 13.07 -14.31
N ASP A 384 6.42 11.96 -13.99
CA ASP A 384 6.58 10.64 -14.62
C ASP A 384 5.82 10.49 -15.96
N CYS A 385 5.04 11.50 -16.36
CA CYS A 385 4.48 11.59 -17.70
C CYS A 385 5.58 11.98 -18.70
N THR A 386 6.26 10.98 -19.26
CA THR A 386 7.39 11.16 -20.19
C THR A 386 6.96 11.22 -21.66
N GLY A 387 5.66 11.11 -21.94
CA GLY A 387 5.14 10.90 -23.30
C GLY A 387 5.36 9.48 -23.83
N SER A 388 6.00 8.60 -23.06
CA SER A 388 6.09 7.17 -23.36
C SER A 388 4.72 6.50 -23.17
N THR A 389 4.29 5.72 -24.15
CA THR A 389 3.11 4.85 -24.06
C THR A 389 3.45 3.45 -23.53
N ASN A 390 4.72 3.21 -23.17
CA ASN A 390 5.15 1.92 -22.64
C ASN A 390 4.79 1.83 -21.16
N VAL A 391 3.78 1.02 -20.85
CA VAL A 391 3.28 0.79 -19.48
C VAL A 391 4.41 0.38 -18.52
N ARG A 392 5.49 -0.25 -18.99
CA ARG A 392 6.65 -0.62 -18.15
C ARG A 392 7.38 0.57 -17.53
N ASP A 393 7.28 1.75 -18.13
CA ASP A 393 8.03 2.91 -17.69
C ASP A 393 7.38 3.56 -16.46
N HIS A 394 6.07 3.43 -16.29
CA HIS A 394 5.32 4.12 -15.24
C HIS A 394 4.27 3.26 -14.52
N TYR A 395 3.95 2.05 -15.00
CA TYR A 395 2.86 1.18 -14.52
C TYR A 395 1.58 1.94 -14.23
N TYR A 396 1.07 2.65 -15.23
CA TYR A 396 -0.10 3.51 -15.10
C TYR A 396 0.04 4.62 -14.03
N GLY A 397 1.27 5.10 -13.82
CA GLY A 397 1.63 6.14 -12.86
C GLY A 397 2.05 5.59 -11.49
N HIS A 398 1.95 4.28 -11.30
CA HIS A 398 2.18 3.59 -10.04
C HIS A 398 3.66 3.31 -9.73
N ALA A 399 4.54 3.32 -10.74
CA ALA A 399 5.96 3.04 -10.56
C ALA A 399 6.73 4.22 -9.95
N ALA A 400 6.20 5.45 -10.06
CA ALA A 400 6.91 6.69 -9.76
C ALA A 400 7.49 6.74 -8.33
N TYR A 401 6.79 6.17 -7.36
CA TYR A 401 7.18 6.27 -5.94
C TYR A 401 8.46 5.51 -5.58
N THR A 402 8.77 4.44 -6.30
CA THR A 402 9.88 3.54 -5.96
C THR A 402 11.12 3.77 -6.83
N ARG A 403 11.02 4.67 -7.81
CA ARG A 403 12.15 5.05 -8.65
C ARG A 403 13.27 5.64 -7.80
N LEU A 404 14.51 5.28 -8.12
CA LEU A 404 15.68 5.74 -7.37
C LEU A 404 15.79 7.28 -7.32
N ASN A 405 15.42 7.97 -8.40
CA ASN A 405 15.40 9.44 -8.44
C ASN A 405 14.35 10.09 -7.51
N ALA A 406 13.31 9.35 -7.09
CA ALA A 406 12.30 9.83 -6.15
C ALA A 406 12.69 9.60 -4.68
N MET A 407 13.71 8.77 -4.39
CA MET A 407 14.08 8.35 -3.04
C MET A 407 14.34 9.54 -2.09
N LEU A 408 15.22 10.47 -2.49
CA LEU A 408 15.58 11.64 -1.67
C LEU A 408 14.39 12.57 -1.47
N PHE A 409 13.60 12.78 -2.53
CA PHE A 409 12.40 13.60 -2.46
C PHE A 409 11.40 13.01 -1.45
N ASN A 410 11.09 11.71 -1.58
CA ASN A 410 10.16 11.03 -0.68
C ASN A 410 10.64 11.10 0.78
N LEU A 411 11.94 10.85 1.04
CA LEU A 411 12.50 10.98 2.38
C LEU A 411 12.39 12.40 2.92
N SER A 412 12.70 13.41 2.10
CA SER A 412 12.64 14.81 2.48
C SER A 412 11.24 15.24 2.85
N GLU A 413 10.24 14.83 2.06
CA GLU A 413 8.83 15.12 2.32
C GLU A 413 8.32 14.39 3.56
N VAL A 414 8.68 13.12 3.75
CA VAL A 414 8.33 12.38 4.98
C VAL A 414 8.93 13.06 6.20
N ALA A 415 10.23 13.39 6.18
CA ALA A 415 10.87 14.08 7.28
C ALA A 415 10.23 15.44 7.57
N ARG A 416 9.87 16.20 6.52
CA ARG A 416 9.18 17.48 6.64
C ARG A 416 7.78 17.33 7.25
N VAL A 417 7.01 16.34 6.82
CA VAL A 417 5.60 16.15 7.21
C VAL A 417 5.47 15.52 8.59
N PHE A 418 6.37 14.59 8.96
CA PHE A 418 6.30 13.90 10.25
C PHE A 418 7.11 14.55 11.36
N TYR A 419 8.31 15.05 11.05
CA TYR A 419 9.34 15.27 12.08
C TYR A 419 9.91 16.69 12.11
N ARG A 420 9.55 17.56 11.16
CA ARG A 420 9.86 18.99 11.22
C ARG A 420 8.62 19.76 11.64
N SER A 421 8.62 20.21 12.89
CA SER A 421 7.69 21.21 13.44
C SER A 421 8.32 22.58 13.40
#